data_AF-D8M5G3-F1
#
_entry.id   AF-D8M5G3-F1
#
_cell.length_a   1.000
_cell.length_b   1.000
_cell.length_c   1.000
_cell.angle_alpha   90.00
_cell.angle_beta   90.00
_cell.angle_gamma   90.00
#
_symmetry.space_group_name_H-M   'P 1'
#
loop_
_entity.id
_entity.type
_entity.pdbx_description
1 polymer ?
#
loop_
_entity_poly.entity_id
_entity_poly.type
_entity_poly.pdbx_seq_one_letter_code
_entity_poly.pdbx_strand_id
1 'polypeptide(L)'
;MTWLGKPGKTFPKEKGESMSLKLFDVLYLHNQMITLSPLSERKRLLLQSFSGLEAAGIEVIPFTESASSLEDRIRQSLEHGCEGLVLKQRDSVYGCGQRTKDWVKLKADYLDSFGDSVDVVIIGGNAGRGARKGNFGSFLCAARSSDKEDRLRPICFVGSGFSAKDLRFLSEEINRHAVSRETCMQTCDLPPGIKADVYCEPMVVIEVKAAQRTQSDLYGGWSLRFPRFIRRREDKKVSDASVMWSVCYYAFEEYGMCLVHRFYSLKSTTTKAGNQCSYRICMR
;
A
#
# COMPACT_ATOMS: atom_id res chain seq x y z
N MET A 1 20.96 25.72 4.98
CA MET A 1 19.87 25.19 4.16
C MET A 1 20.50 24.16 3.23
N THR A 2 20.46 22.88 3.57
CA THR A 2 21.18 21.85 2.80
C THR A 2 20.19 20.77 2.41
N TRP A 3 19.82 20.80 1.14
CA TRP A 3 19.00 19.78 0.49
C TRP A 3 19.80 18.49 0.39
N LEU A 4 19.41 17.46 1.14
CA LEU A 4 19.88 16.08 0.92
C LEU A 4 18.97 15.38 -0.10
N GLY A 5 18.82 15.98 -1.28
CA GLY A 5 18.30 15.31 -2.47
C GLY A 5 19.46 14.64 -3.21
N LYS A 6 19.27 13.42 -3.72
CA LYS A 6 20.22 12.83 -4.67
C LYS A 6 20.38 13.79 -5.87
N PRO A 7 21.61 14.10 -6.33
CA PRO A 7 21.81 14.89 -7.55
C PRO A 7 20.99 14.29 -8.71
N GLY A 8 20.21 15.10 -9.41
CA GLY A 8 19.54 14.70 -10.65
C GLY A 8 18.04 14.34 -10.58
N LYS A 9 17.35 14.51 -9.43
CA LYS A 9 15.87 14.49 -9.40
C LYS A 9 15.32 15.88 -9.16
N THR A 10 14.95 16.57 -10.23
CA THR A 10 14.18 17.82 -10.16
C THR A 10 12.74 17.50 -9.80
N PHE A 11 12.25 18.11 -8.73
CA PHE A 11 10.82 18.24 -8.44
C PHE A 11 10.45 19.71 -8.73
N PRO A 12 9.27 19.99 -9.30
CA PRO A 12 8.21 19.05 -9.69
C PRO A 12 8.53 18.27 -10.97
N LYS A 13 7.87 17.12 -11.17
CA LYS A 13 8.10 16.25 -12.34
C LYS A 13 7.26 16.67 -13.54
N GLU A 14 6.13 17.33 -13.29
CA GLU A 14 5.20 17.78 -14.33
C GLU A 14 4.91 19.27 -14.23
N LYS A 15 4.52 19.86 -15.37
CA LYS A 15 4.18 21.27 -15.48
C LYS A 15 2.83 21.52 -14.79
N GLY A 16 2.84 22.28 -13.69
CA GLY A 16 1.63 22.59 -12.90
C GLY A 16 1.58 21.93 -11.52
N GLU A 17 2.53 21.05 -11.20
CA GLU A 17 2.69 20.54 -9.84
C GLU A 17 3.33 21.61 -8.93
N SER A 18 2.84 21.71 -7.70
CA SER A 18 3.44 22.55 -6.64
C SER A 18 4.04 21.66 -5.55
N MET A 19 5.12 22.14 -4.93
CA MET A 19 5.79 21.43 -3.85
C MET A 19 5.51 22.12 -2.53
N SER A 20 5.18 21.34 -1.49
CA SER A 20 5.03 21.84 -0.13
C SER A 20 6.04 21.17 0.81
N LEU A 21 6.66 21.97 1.68
CA LEU A 21 7.53 21.51 2.75
C LEU A 21 6.71 21.32 4.03
N LYS A 22 6.55 20.07 4.46
CA LYS A 22 5.84 19.70 5.69
C LYS A 22 6.82 19.56 6.85
N LEU A 23 6.84 20.54 7.75
CA LEU A 23 7.73 20.59 8.92
C LEU A 23 7.16 19.80 10.09
N PHE A 24 7.99 19.00 10.77
CA PHE A 24 7.54 18.16 11.88
C PHE A 24 8.34 18.32 13.19
N ASP A 25 9.52 18.92 13.15
CA ASP A 25 10.40 19.16 14.31
C ASP A 25 11.36 20.32 14.00
N VAL A 26 11.99 20.89 15.03
CA VAL A 26 13.06 21.90 14.91
C VAL A 26 14.22 21.53 15.84
N LEU A 27 15.43 21.47 15.29
CA LEU A 27 16.62 20.98 16.00
C LEU A 27 17.66 22.06 16.29
N TYR A 28 17.56 23.18 15.58
CA TYR A 28 18.45 24.32 15.70
C TYR A 28 17.68 25.59 15.41
N LEU A 29 17.76 26.57 16.30
CA LEU A 29 17.05 27.84 16.17
C LEU A 29 17.84 28.94 16.89
N HIS A 30 17.91 30.15 16.32
CA HIS A 30 18.61 31.31 16.90
C HIS A 30 20.02 31.01 17.42
N ASN A 31 20.80 30.31 16.60
CA ASN A 31 22.17 29.91 16.94
C ASN A 31 22.31 28.96 18.15
N GLN A 32 21.23 28.26 18.52
CA GLN A 32 21.20 27.28 19.60
C GLN A 32 20.76 25.91 19.11
N MET A 33 21.47 24.88 19.55
CA MET A 33 21.05 23.49 19.37
C MET A 33 20.02 23.13 20.45
N ILE A 34 18.86 22.65 20.02
CA ILE A 34 17.72 22.35 20.90
C ILE A 34 17.34 20.86 20.86
N THR A 35 18.25 20.00 20.39
CA THR A 35 18.05 18.54 20.29
C THR A 35 17.81 17.88 21.65
N LEU A 36 18.42 18.42 22.72
CA LEU A 36 18.25 17.94 24.09
C LEU A 36 17.01 18.51 24.79
N SER A 37 16.31 19.46 24.17
CA SER A 37 15.05 19.98 24.70
C SER A 37 13.93 18.96 24.51
N PRO A 38 12.94 18.89 25.42
CA PRO A 38 11.75 18.07 25.26
C PRO A 38 11.02 18.33 23.94
N LEU A 39 10.41 17.31 23.35
CA LEU A 39 9.66 17.44 22.09
C LEU A 39 8.55 18.50 22.19
N SER A 40 7.85 18.59 23.32
CA SER A 40 6.85 19.63 23.60
C SER A 40 7.40 21.04 23.37
N GLU A 41 8.60 21.33 23.88
CA GLU A 41 9.27 22.61 23.72
C GLU A 41 9.70 22.85 22.27
N ARG A 42 10.26 21.83 21.60
CA ARG A 42 10.64 21.93 20.18
C ARG A 42 9.41 22.19 19.30
N LYS A 43 8.27 21.56 19.59
CA LYS A 43 6.99 21.79 18.90
C LYS A 43 6.47 23.21 19.10
N ARG A 44 6.56 23.74 20.32
CA ARG A 44 6.19 25.12 20.64
C ARG A 44 7.03 26.11 19.82
N LEU A 45 8.35 25.94 19.80
CA LEU A 45 9.28 26.76 19.01
C LEU A 45 9.01 26.65 17.50
N LEU A 46 8.73 25.44 17.01
CA LEU A 46 8.40 25.21 15.59
C LEU A 46 7.16 26.01 15.17
N LEU A 47 6.08 25.95 15.96
CA LEU A 47 4.86 26.70 15.66
C LEU A 47 5.11 28.21 15.71
N GLN A 48 5.82 28.70 16.73
CA GLN A 48 6.11 30.13 16.87
C GLN A 48 6.93 30.69 15.70
N SER A 49 7.86 29.90 15.15
CA SER A 49 8.76 30.38 14.11
C SER A 49 8.25 30.16 12.68
N PHE A 50 7.32 29.23 12.45
CA PHE A 50 6.95 28.80 11.10
C PHE A 50 5.44 28.79 10.79
N SER A 51 4.58 29.30 11.68
CA SER A 51 3.15 29.49 11.38
C SER A 51 2.93 30.63 10.38
N GLY A 52 1.98 30.48 9.44
CA GLY A 52 1.63 31.55 8.49
C GLY A 52 2.47 31.58 7.20
N LEU A 53 3.26 30.53 6.94
CA LEU A 53 4.13 30.42 5.77
C LEU A 53 3.54 29.54 4.65
N GLU A 54 2.24 29.25 4.70
CA GLU A 54 1.55 28.35 3.78
C GLU A 54 1.59 28.90 2.34
N ALA A 55 1.50 30.22 2.18
CA ALA A 55 1.65 30.88 0.87
C ALA A 55 3.04 30.68 0.25
N ALA A 56 4.07 30.44 1.08
CA ALA A 56 5.42 30.08 0.65
C ALA A 56 5.60 28.56 0.48
N GLY A 57 4.52 27.77 0.59
CA GLY A 57 4.54 26.32 0.51
C GLY A 57 5.09 25.62 1.75
N ILE A 58 5.30 26.33 2.86
CA ILE A 58 5.81 25.75 4.11
C ILE A 58 4.65 25.59 5.09
N GLU A 59 4.48 24.37 5.60
CA GLU A 59 3.40 24.05 6.53
C GLU A 59 3.91 23.20 7.69
N VAL A 60 3.49 23.50 8.90
CA VAL A 60 3.76 22.65 10.07
C VAL A 60 2.73 21.52 10.11
N ILE A 61 3.20 20.27 10.16
CA ILE A 61 2.31 19.10 10.22
C ILE A 61 1.43 19.21 11.47
N PRO A 62 0.09 19.09 11.33
CA PRO A 62 -0.83 19.07 12.45
C PRO A 62 -0.46 17.99 13.47
N PHE A 63 -0.53 18.33 14.75
CA PHE A 63 -0.31 17.39 15.84
C PHE A 63 -1.27 17.71 17.00
N THR A 64 -1.52 16.70 17.83
CA THR A 64 -2.32 16.83 19.03
C THR A 64 -1.68 16.05 20.16
N GLU A 65 -1.80 16.56 21.39
CA GLU A 65 -1.40 15.84 22.60
C GLU A 65 -2.57 15.04 23.20
N SER A 66 -3.80 15.29 22.73
CA SER A 66 -5.01 14.60 23.16
C SER A 66 -5.81 14.07 21.97
N ALA A 67 -6.27 12.83 22.10
CA ALA A 67 -7.22 12.23 21.19
C ALA A 67 -8.20 11.38 22.01
N SER A 68 -9.50 11.59 21.80
CA SER A 68 -10.56 10.75 22.35
C SER A 68 -10.52 9.34 21.75
N SER A 69 -10.14 9.24 20.48
CA SER A 69 -10.02 7.99 19.72
C SER A 69 -8.81 8.06 18.79
N LEU A 70 -7.93 7.05 18.89
CA LEU A 70 -6.79 6.90 18.00
C LEU A 70 -7.23 6.50 16.58
N GLU A 71 -8.32 5.74 16.47
CA GLU A 71 -8.90 5.32 15.20
C GLU A 71 -9.41 6.52 14.39
N ASP A 72 -10.07 7.47 15.04
CA ASP A 72 -10.59 8.68 14.38
C ASP A 72 -9.44 9.52 13.81
N ARG A 73 -8.31 9.58 14.53
CA ARG A 73 -7.10 10.27 14.05
C ARG A 73 -6.46 9.57 12.87
N ILE A 74 -6.52 8.24 12.82
CA ILE A 74 -6.04 7.48 11.67
C ILE A 74 -6.97 7.73 10.48
N ARG A 75 -8.30 7.69 10.65
CA ARG A 75 -9.26 8.06 9.57
C ARG A 75 -8.97 9.44 9.01
N GLN A 76 -8.84 10.43 9.88
CA GLN A 76 -8.52 11.79 9.48
C GLN A 76 -7.18 11.86 8.72
N SER A 77 -6.14 11.16 9.18
CA SER A 77 -4.87 11.07 8.46
C SER A 77 -5.02 10.47 7.05
N LEU A 78 -5.81 9.41 6.92
CA LEU A 78 -6.07 8.75 5.63
C LEU A 78 -6.85 9.67 4.67
N GLU A 79 -7.84 10.41 5.16
CA GLU A 79 -8.60 11.40 4.39
C GLU A 79 -7.71 12.51 3.81
N HIS A 80 -6.60 12.83 4.48
CA HIS A 80 -5.60 13.78 4.00
C HIS A 80 -4.51 13.13 3.13
N GLY A 81 -4.68 11.87 2.74
CA GLY A 81 -3.74 11.11 1.90
C GLY A 81 -2.45 10.68 2.61
N CYS A 82 -2.40 10.75 3.95
CA CYS A 82 -1.27 10.26 4.74
C CYS A 82 -1.38 8.74 4.99
N GLU A 83 -0.25 8.07 5.24
CA GLU A 83 -0.21 6.61 5.48
C GLU A 83 -0.70 6.20 6.89
N GLY A 84 -0.72 7.15 7.82
CA GLY A 84 -1.06 6.92 9.23
C GLY A 84 -0.38 7.95 10.14
N LEU A 85 -0.20 7.58 11.40
CA LEU A 85 0.27 8.47 12.45
C LEU A 85 1.72 8.16 12.86
N VAL A 86 2.38 9.18 13.41
CA VAL A 86 3.62 9.00 14.18
C VAL A 86 3.33 9.43 15.61
N LEU A 87 3.25 8.46 16.51
CA LEU A 87 3.11 8.71 17.94
C LEU A 87 4.49 9.06 18.48
N LYS A 88 4.59 10.18 19.19
CA LYS A 88 5.85 10.66 19.74
C LYS A 88 5.71 10.92 21.23
N GLN A 89 6.67 10.44 22.02
CA GLN A 89 6.70 10.71 23.45
C GLN A 89 6.97 12.20 23.70
N ARG A 90 6.07 12.85 24.45
CA ARG A 90 6.04 14.30 24.67
C ARG A 90 7.35 14.88 25.19
N ASP A 91 7.99 14.16 26.12
CA ASP A 91 9.21 14.63 26.80
C ASP A 91 10.49 14.01 26.23
N SER A 92 10.40 13.35 25.07
CA SER A 92 11.58 12.77 24.41
C SER A 92 12.50 13.82 23.82
N VAL A 93 13.81 13.60 23.99
CA VAL A 93 14.85 14.33 23.26
C VAL A 93 14.99 13.80 21.84
N TYR A 94 15.68 14.53 20.98
CA TYR A 94 15.96 14.09 19.61
C TYR A 94 17.21 13.19 19.57
N GLY A 95 17.02 11.88 19.42
CA GLY A 95 18.09 10.90 19.27
C GLY A 95 18.68 10.88 17.84
N CYS A 96 19.69 11.71 17.57
CA CYS A 96 20.36 11.75 16.27
C CYS A 96 20.95 10.39 15.86
N GLY A 97 20.52 9.85 14.72
CA GLY A 97 21.01 8.57 14.19
C GLY A 97 20.55 7.33 14.96
N GLN A 98 19.66 7.49 15.95
CA GLN A 98 19.20 6.40 16.79
C GLN A 98 17.78 5.96 16.44
N ARG A 99 17.49 4.67 16.61
CA ARG A 99 16.14 4.12 16.56
C ARG A 99 15.66 3.91 17.99
N THR A 100 15.00 4.92 18.55
CA THR A 100 14.41 4.84 19.89
C THR A 100 12.95 4.38 19.83
N LYS A 101 12.38 4.02 20.98
CA LYS A 101 10.95 3.70 21.11
C LYS A 101 10.07 4.95 21.24
N ASP A 102 10.69 6.12 21.34
CA ASP A 102 9.99 7.38 21.56
C ASP A 102 9.09 7.74 20.38
N TRP A 103 9.40 7.23 19.18
CA TRP A 103 8.69 7.53 17.93
C TRP A 103 8.17 6.23 17.33
N VAL A 104 6.85 6.03 17.43
CA VAL A 104 6.17 4.84 16.93
C VAL A 104 5.37 5.20 15.69
N LYS A 105 5.64 4.51 14.58
CA LYS A 105 4.84 4.65 13.35
C LYS A 105 3.64 3.71 13.44
N LEU A 106 2.45 4.28 13.43
CA LEU A 106 1.20 3.54 13.43
C LEU A 106 0.52 3.73 12.07
N LYS A 107 0.51 2.67 11.26
CA LYS A 107 -0.10 2.69 9.93
C LYS A 107 -1.47 2.05 9.97
N ALA A 108 -2.36 2.47 9.08
CA ALA A 108 -3.70 1.91 9.00
C ALA A 108 -3.69 0.39 8.73
N ASP A 109 -2.75 -0.11 7.92
CA ASP A 109 -2.62 -1.54 7.60
C ASP A 109 -2.28 -2.41 8.82
N TYR A 110 -1.93 -1.82 9.97
CA TYR A 110 -1.60 -2.55 11.20
C TYR A 110 -2.81 -2.78 12.11
N LEU A 111 -3.92 -2.09 11.85
CA LEU A 111 -5.12 -2.18 12.67
C LEU A 111 -6.14 -3.09 12.00
N ASP A 112 -6.72 -4.02 12.75
CA ASP A 112 -7.75 -4.93 12.22
C ASP A 112 -8.98 -4.15 11.75
N SER A 113 -9.31 -3.05 12.41
CA SER A 113 -10.42 -2.14 12.06
C SER A 113 -10.25 -1.39 10.73
N PHE A 114 -9.06 -1.40 10.12
CA PHE A 114 -8.74 -0.55 8.96
C PHE A 114 -8.10 -1.31 7.80
N GLY A 115 -8.65 -1.11 6.61
CA GLY A 115 -8.08 -1.61 5.35
C GLY A 115 -8.55 -3.02 5.02
N ASP A 116 -8.85 -3.23 3.74
CA ASP A 116 -9.32 -4.52 3.25
C ASP A 116 -8.15 -5.50 3.04
N SER A 117 -8.45 -6.77 3.23
CA SER A 117 -7.61 -7.86 2.77
C SER A 117 -8.12 -8.42 1.44
N VAL A 118 -7.21 -9.02 0.67
CA VAL A 118 -7.54 -9.78 -0.54
C VAL A 118 -7.00 -11.20 -0.40
N ASP A 119 -7.76 -12.16 -0.89
CA ASP A 119 -7.35 -13.57 -0.91
C ASP A 119 -6.65 -13.85 -2.23
N VAL A 120 -5.36 -14.16 -2.17
CA VAL A 120 -4.51 -14.36 -3.35
C VAL A 120 -3.88 -15.75 -3.34
N VAL A 121 -3.57 -16.25 -4.52
CA VAL A 121 -3.01 -17.58 -4.74
C VAL A 121 -1.50 -17.47 -4.90
N ILE A 122 -0.73 -18.29 -4.19
CA ILE A 122 0.71 -18.38 -4.40
C ILE A 122 0.98 -19.16 -5.69
N ILE A 123 1.80 -18.59 -6.57
CA ILE A 123 2.20 -19.17 -7.87
C ILE A 123 3.72 -19.26 -8.03
N GLY A 124 4.48 -18.85 -7.02
CA GLY A 124 5.94 -18.97 -6.99
C GLY A 124 6.58 -18.27 -5.80
N GLY A 125 7.91 -18.28 -5.74
CA GLY A 125 8.68 -17.66 -4.66
C GLY A 125 10.12 -17.35 -5.03
N ASN A 126 10.73 -16.41 -4.28
CA ASN A 126 12.15 -16.07 -4.36
C ASN A 126 12.89 -16.51 -3.11
N ALA A 127 14.10 -17.03 -3.30
CA ALA A 127 14.93 -17.55 -2.23
C ALA A 127 15.22 -16.48 -1.17
N GLY A 128 15.09 -16.88 0.10
CA GLY A 128 15.37 -16.03 1.24
C GLY A 128 16.86 -15.73 1.38
N ARG A 129 17.17 -14.52 1.85
CA ARG A 129 18.54 -14.07 2.16
C ARG A 129 18.68 -13.83 3.66
N GLY A 130 19.92 -13.85 4.16
CA GLY A 130 20.24 -13.58 5.57
C GLY A 130 19.52 -14.54 6.52
N ALA A 131 18.76 -14.00 7.47
CA ALA A 131 18.01 -14.77 8.47
C ALA A 131 16.94 -15.71 7.88
N ARG A 132 16.61 -15.58 6.58
CA ARG A 132 15.66 -16.45 5.87
C ARG A 132 16.33 -17.43 4.91
N LYS A 133 17.66 -17.57 4.94
CA LYS A 133 18.38 -18.54 4.10
C LYS A 133 17.84 -19.95 4.35
N GLY A 134 17.60 -20.70 3.28
CA GLY A 134 17.00 -22.04 3.33
C GLY A 134 15.47 -22.08 3.25
N ASN A 135 14.79 -20.93 3.32
CA ASN A 135 13.36 -20.77 3.04
C ASN A 135 13.16 -19.75 1.90
N PHE A 136 11.93 -19.60 1.41
CA PHE A 136 11.60 -18.47 0.54
C PHE A 136 11.52 -17.16 1.33
N GLY A 137 12.02 -16.07 0.74
CA GLY A 137 12.01 -14.72 1.33
C GLY A 137 10.78 -13.91 0.93
N SER A 138 10.21 -14.22 -0.23
CA SER A 138 8.99 -13.60 -0.75
C SER A 138 8.25 -14.55 -1.68
N PHE A 139 6.93 -14.41 -1.75
CA PHE A 139 6.04 -15.25 -2.55
C PHE A 139 5.36 -14.44 -3.64
N LEU A 140 5.42 -14.92 -4.88
CA LEU A 140 4.67 -14.37 -6.01
C LEU A 140 3.21 -14.79 -5.89
N CYS A 141 2.32 -13.81 -5.81
CA CYS A 141 0.90 -14.03 -5.59
C CYS A 141 0.07 -13.52 -6.77
N ALA A 142 -1.04 -14.19 -7.03
CA ALA A 142 -1.95 -13.90 -8.13
C ALA A 142 -3.42 -13.89 -7.69
N ALA A 143 -4.22 -13.06 -8.35
CA ALA A 143 -5.67 -13.01 -8.22
C ALA A 143 -6.33 -13.68 -9.44
N ARG A 144 -7.60 -14.08 -9.34
CA ARG A 144 -8.34 -14.61 -10.49
C ARG A 144 -8.56 -13.53 -11.55
N SER A 145 -8.45 -13.89 -12.83
CA SER A 145 -8.72 -12.97 -13.93
C SER A 145 -10.20 -12.60 -14.00
N SER A 146 -10.53 -11.36 -14.38
CA SER A 146 -11.92 -10.92 -14.53
C SER A 146 -12.54 -11.23 -15.90
N ASP A 147 -11.70 -11.42 -16.90
CA ASP A 147 -12.01 -11.49 -18.34
C ASP A 147 -11.73 -12.87 -18.93
N LYS A 148 -10.92 -13.69 -18.26
CA LYS A 148 -10.59 -15.06 -18.68
C LYS A 148 -10.89 -15.99 -17.53
N GLU A 149 -11.95 -16.78 -17.70
CA GLU A 149 -12.29 -17.82 -16.74
C GLU A 149 -11.09 -18.77 -16.55
N ASP A 150 -10.89 -19.21 -15.30
CA ASP A 150 -9.81 -20.13 -14.89
C ASP A 150 -8.35 -19.65 -15.08
N ARG A 151 -8.12 -18.37 -15.37
CA ARG A 151 -6.77 -17.79 -15.42
C ARG A 151 -6.45 -17.02 -14.14
N LEU A 152 -5.19 -17.07 -13.72
CA LEU A 152 -4.65 -16.26 -12.63
C LEU A 152 -3.76 -15.13 -13.17
N ARG A 153 -3.81 -13.97 -12.52
CA ARG A 153 -2.98 -12.80 -12.84
C ARG A 153 -2.10 -12.41 -11.65
N PRO A 154 -0.77 -12.37 -11.83
CA PRO A 154 0.13 -11.92 -10.78
C PRO A 154 -0.22 -10.50 -10.34
N ILE A 155 -0.18 -10.24 -9.05
CA ILE A 155 -0.59 -8.95 -8.47
C ILE A 155 0.43 -8.38 -7.48
N CYS A 156 1.25 -9.22 -6.85
CA CYS A 156 2.32 -8.74 -5.98
C CYS A 156 3.33 -9.83 -5.60
N PHE A 157 4.45 -9.40 -5.01
CA PHE A 157 5.27 -10.24 -4.15
C PHE A 157 4.99 -9.91 -2.69
N VAL A 158 4.78 -10.94 -1.86
CA VAL A 158 4.56 -10.81 -0.41
C VAL A 158 5.78 -11.35 0.33
N GLY A 159 6.46 -10.49 1.09
CA GLY A 159 7.69 -10.83 1.82
C GLY A 159 7.64 -10.52 3.32
N SER A 160 6.48 -10.18 3.88
CA SER A 160 6.36 -9.80 5.29
C SER A 160 5.05 -10.32 5.89
N GLY A 161 4.96 -10.38 7.22
CA GLY A 161 3.79 -10.89 7.96
C GLY A 161 3.88 -12.37 8.35
N PHE A 162 4.82 -13.14 7.79
CA PHE A 162 4.95 -14.57 8.08
C PHE A 162 5.53 -14.85 9.46
N SER A 163 4.89 -15.77 10.19
CA SER A 163 5.54 -16.47 11.30
C SER A 163 6.64 -17.39 10.76
N ALA A 164 7.60 -17.78 11.61
CA ALA A 164 8.61 -18.77 11.22
C ALA A 164 8.01 -20.12 10.83
N LYS A 165 6.84 -20.47 11.39
CA LYS A 165 6.11 -21.71 11.06
C LYS A 165 5.48 -21.62 9.67
N ASP A 166 4.77 -20.53 9.38
CA ASP A 166 4.14 -20.33 8.06
C ASP A 166 5.18 -20.24 6.95
N LEU A 167 6.31 -19.57 7.21
CA LEU A 167 7.38 -19.45 6.21
C LEU A 167 7.94 -20.81 5.82
N ARG A 168 8.17 -21.70 6.81
CA ARG A 168 8.64 -23.06 6.56
C ARG A 168 7.61 -23.88 5.78
N PHE A 169 6.36 -23.89 6.28
CA PHE A 169 5.26 -24.61 5.63
C PHE A 169 5.10 -24.20 4.16
N LEU A 170 4.96 -22.89 3.89
CA LEU A 170 4.79 -22.40 2.52
C LEU A 170 6.01 -22.68 1.64
N SER A 171 7.21 -22.70 2.22
CA SER A 171 8.42 -23.03 1.46
C SER A 171 8.47 -24.51 1.06
N GLU A 172 8.03 -25.40 1.94
CA GLU A 172 7.91 -26.84 1.66
C GLU A 172 6.87 -27.10 0.58
N GLU A 173 5.70 -26.44 0.65
CA GLU A 173 4.64 -26.59 -0.36
C GLU A 173 5.09 -26.14 -1.76
N ILE A 174 5.74 -24.98 -1.87
CA ILE A 174 6.23 -24.49 -3.18
C ILE A 174 7.26 -25.45 -3.77
N ASN A 175 8.17 -25.97 -2.96
CA ASN A 175 9.17 -26.92 -3.45
C ASN A 175 8.53 -28.26 -3.86
N ARG A 176 7.50 -28.73 -3.14
CA ARG A 176 6.79 -29.96 -3.48
C ARG A 176 6.03 -29.85 -4.79
N HIS A 177 5.47 -28.68 -5.08
CA HIS A 177 4.65 -28.41 -6.26
C HIS A 177 5.38 -27.55 -7.29
N ALA A 178 6.71 -27.60 -7.30
CA ALA A 178 7.54 -26.81 -8.20
C ALA A 178 7.31 -27.23 -9.66
N VAL A 179 7.13 -26.23 -10.53
CA VAL A 179 6.93 -26.43 -11.97
C VAL A 179 7.80 -25.45 -12.76
N SER A 180 7.95 -25.71 -14.07
CA SER A 180 8.60 -24.74 -14.94
C SER A 180 7.72 -23.50 -15.13
N ARG A 181 8.34 -22.39 -15.56
CA ARG A 181 7.62 -21.15 -15.87
C ARG A 181 6.58 -21.38 -16.97
N GLU A 182 6.92 -22.19 -17.98
CA GLU A 182 6.06 -22.53 -19.11
C GLU A 182 4.80 -23.28 -18.64
N THR A 183 4.95 -24.24 -17.72
CA THR A 183 3.81 -24.93 -17.11
C THR A 183 2.96 -23.97 -16.28
N CYS A 184 3.57 -23.11 -15.46
CA CYS A 184 2.83 -22.08 -14.72
C CYS A 184 2.04 -21.13 -15.64
N MET A 185 2.58 -20.81 -16.82
CA MET A 185 1.92 -19.96 -17.83
C MET A 185 0.67 -20.59 -18.47
N GLN A 186 0.45 -21.90 -18.31
CA GLN A 186 -0.78 -22.57 -18.77
C GLN A 186 -2.00 -22.16 -17.95
N THR A 187 -1.82 -21.81 -16.68
CA THR A 187 -2.88 -21.35 -15.77
C THR A 187 -2.76 -19.88 -15.38
N CYS A 188 -1.59 -19.27 -15.58
CA CYS A 188 -1.31 -17.89 -15.20
C CYS A 188 -0.97 -17.00 -16.40
N ASP A 189 -1.54 -15.80 -16.49
CA ASP A 189 -1.11 -14.73 -17.40
C ASP A 189 0.15 -14.06 -16.81
N LEU A 190 1.32 -14.70 -16.90
CA LEU A 190 2.60 -14.18 -16.37
C LEU A 190 3.28 -13.19 -17.34
N PRO A 191 3.43 -11.91 -16.99
CA PRO A 191 4.19 -10.97 -17.80
C PRO A 191 5.68 -11.35 -17.89
N PRO A 192 6.39 -11.04 -18.99
CA PRO A 192 7.83 -11.33 -19.13
C PRO A 192 8.71 -10.68 -18.04
N GLY A 193 8.28 -9.52 -17.52
CA GLY A 193 9.00 -8.79 -16.47
C GLY A 193 8.86 -9.39 -15.07
N ILE A 194 7.89 -10.27 -14.84
CA ILE A 194 7.66 -10.91 -13.53
C ILE A 194 8.37 -12.25 -13.48
N LYS A 195 9.41 -12.33 -12.65
CA LYS A 195 10.24 -13.53 -12.47
C LYS A 195 10.27 -13.96 -11.02
N ALA A 196 10.01 -15.24 -10.80
CA ALA A 196 10.24 -15.91 -9.52
C ALA A 196 11.42 -16.88 -9.67
N ASP A 197 12.17 -17.12 -8.61
CA ASP A 197 13.25 -18.12 -8.61
C ASP A 197 12.67 -19.53 -8.80
N VAL A 198 11.52 -19.81 -8.20
CA VAL A 198 10.75 -21.05 -8.33
C VAL A 198 9.29 -20.71 -8.60
N TYR A 199 8.70 -21.38 -9.59
CA TYR A 199 7.26 -21.36 -9.85
C TYR A 199 6.62 -22.62 -9.28
N CYS A 200 5.35 -22.55 -8.89
CA CYS A 200 4.61 -23.71 -8.39
C CYS A 200 3.21 -23.77 -8.99
N GLU A 201 2.60 -24.95 -8.90
CA GLU A 201 1.17 -25.09 -9.20
C GLU A 201 0.34 -24.17 -8.27
N PRO A 202 -0.70 -23.50 -8.78
CA PRO A 202 -1.56 -22.68 -7.94
C PRO A 202 -2.37 -23.58 -7.01
N MET A 203 -2.07 -23.53 -5.71
CA MET A 203 -2.72 -24.41 -4.73
C MET A 203 -3.01 -23.72 -3.39
N VAL A 204 -2.11 -22.86 -2.91
CA VAL A 204 -2.24 -22.23 -1.59
C VAL A 204 -2.87 -20.86 -1.75
N VAL A 205 -4.01 -20.65 -1.09
CA VAL A 205 -4.64 -19.33 -0.93
C VAL A 205 -4.18 -18.71 0.39
N ILE A 206 -3.77 -17.45 0.32
CA ILE A 206 -3.39 -16.66 1.49
C ILE A 206 -4.18 -15.35 1.52
N GLU A 207 -4.49 -14.90 2.73
CA GLU A 207 -5.07 -13.59 2.96
C GLU A 207 -3.93 -12.56 3.07
N VAL A 208 -4.01 -11.52 2.25
CA VAL A 208 -3.00 -10.48 2.15
C VAL A 208 -3.65 -9.12 2.35
N LYS A 209 -3.08 -8.34 3.27
CA LYS A 209 -3.46 -6.95 3.50
C LYS A 209 -2.41 -6.04 2.87
N ALA A 210 -2.85 -4.96 2.24
CA ALA A 210 -1.97 -4.00 1.59
C ALA A 210 -2.29 -2.59 2.07
N ALA A 211 -1.29 -1.70 2.02
CA ALA A 211 -1.50 -0.31 2.40
C ALA A 211 -2.23 0.47 1.31
N GLN A 212 -2.00 0.14 0.04
CA GLN A 212 -2.63 0.77 -1.12
C GLN A 212 -2.71 -0.20 -2.28
N ARG A 213 -3.63 0.08 -3.20
CA ARG A 213 -3.73 -0.58 -4.50
C ARG A 213 -3.30 0.43 -5.57
N THR A 214 -2.44 0.03 -6.49
CA THR A 214 -1.83 0.93 -7.48
C THR A 214 -1.81 0.31 -8.87
N GLN A 215 -1.98 1.11 -9.92
CA GLN A 215 -1.71 0.64 -11.28
C GLN A 215 -0.22 0.37 -11.47
N SER A 216 0.10 -0.69 -12.21
CA SER A 216 1.45 -1.13 -12.48
C SER A 216 1.56 -1.71 -13.89
N ASP A 217 2.39 -1.07 -14.71
CA ASP A 217 2.74 -1.56 -16.05
C ASP A 217 3.45 -2.92 -15.98
N LEU A 218 4.22 -3.16 -14.91
CA LEU A 218 4.95 -4.41 -14.71
C LEU A 218 4.02 -5.62 -14.57
N TYR A 219 2.90 -5.44 -13.85
CA TYR A 219 1.89 -6.47 -13.67
C TYR A 219 0.81 -6.44 -14.77
N GLY A 220 0.84 -5.44 -15.66
CA GLY A 220 -0.16 -5.27 -16.72
C GLY A 220 -1.56 -4.97 -16.17
N GLY A 221 -1.64 -4.24 -15.06
CA GLY A 221 -2.91 -3.99 -14.36
C GLY A 221 -2.70 -3.42 -12.96
N TRP A 222 -3.52 -3.86 -12.00
CA TRP A 222 -3.39 -3.45 -10.61
C TRP A 222 -2.33 -4.28 -9.87
N SER A 223 -1.73 -3.67 -8.84
CA SER A 223 -0.76 -4.29 -7.94
C SER A 223 -1.02 -3.81 -6.50
N LEU A 224 -0.58 -4.62 -5.53
CA LEU A 224 -0.65 -4.26 -4.12
C LEU A 224 0.65 -3.59 -3.65
N ARG A 225 0.52 -2.48 -2.92
CA ARG A 225 1.64 -1.75 -2.30
C ARG A 225 1.76 -2.11 -0.82
N PHE A 226 3.00 -2.43 -0.42
CA PHE A 226 3.32 -2.91 0.93
C PHE A 226 2.45 -4.10 1.40
N PRO A 227 2.31 -5.16 0.58
CA PRO A 227 1.49 -6.30 0.95
C PRO A 227 2.13 -7.07 2.13
N ARG A 228 1.27 -7.54 3.03
CA ARG A 228 1.59 -8.35 4.20
C ARG A 228 0.69 -9.57 4.26
N PHE A 229 1.30 -10.71 4.55
CA PHE A 229 0.58 -11.92 4.86
C PHE A 229 -0.16 -11.75 6.20
N ILE A 230 -1.44 -12.13 6.22
CA ILE A 230 -2.26 -12.19 7.43
C ILE A 230 -2.37 -13.64 7.89
N ARG A 231 -2.88 -14.53 7.02
CA ARG A 231 -3.08 -15.95 7.34
C ARG A 231 -3.18 -16.81 6.08
N ARG A 232 -3.00 -18.12 6.26
CA ARG A 232 -3.36 -19.12 5.24
C ARG A 232 -4.88 -19.31 5.23
N ARG A 233 -5.46 -19.43 4.04
CA ARG A 233 -6.90 -19.67 3.84
C ARG A 233 -7.15 -21.13 3.51
N GLU A 234 -6.98 -21.98 4.52
CA GLU A 234 -7.23 -23.43 4.40
C GLU A 234 -8.71 -23.74 4.08
N ASP A 235 -9.59 -22.78 4.35
CA ASP A 235 -11.02 -22.79 4.05
C ASP A 235 -11.35 -22.46 2.58
N LYS A 236 -10.38 -22.04 1.76
CA LYS A 236 -10.59 -21.58 0.39
C LYS A 236 -9.80 -22.39 -0.63
N LYS A 237 -10.44 -22.68 -1.76
CA LYS A 237 -9.77 -23.19 -2.97
C LYS A 237 -9.30 -22.03 -3.84
N VAL A 238 -8.46 -22.34 -4.83
CA VAL A 238 -8.03 -21.38 -5.87
C VAL A 238 -9.22 -20.71 -6.58
N SER A 239 -10.31 -21.45 -6.78
CA SER A 239 -11.57 -20.90 -7.30
C SER A 239 -12.21 -19.85 -6.39
N ASP A 240 -11.92 -19.85 -5.10
CA ASP A 240 -12.54 -18.93 -4.12
C ASP A 240 -11.66 -17.71 -3.82
N ALA A 241 -10.50 -17.62 -4.48
CA ALA A 241 -9.60 -16.48 -4.42
C ALA A 241 -10.24 -15.22 -5.02
N SER A 242 -9.78 -14.05 -4.58
CA SER A 242 -10.28 -12.76 -5.05
C SER A 242 -10.12 -12.63 -6.57
N VAL A 243 -11.15 -12.13 -7.23
CA VAL A 243 -11.13 -11.75 -8.65
C VAL A 243 -10.51 -10.37 -8.81
N MET A 244 -9.74 -10.16 -9.88
CA MET A 244 -9.03 -8.90 -10.14
C MET A 244 -9.96 -7.69 -10.08
N TRP A 245 -11.21 -7.83 -10.58
CA TRP A 245 -12.23 -6.79 -10.48
C TRP A 245 -12.56 -6.39 -9.04
N SER A 246 -12.68 -7.34 -8.12
CA SER A 246 -12.91 -7.04 -6.70
C SER A 246 -11.73 -6.26 -6.13
N VAL A 247 -10.50 -6.60 -6.53
CA VAL A 247 -9.32 -5.84 -6.14
C VAL A 247 -9.36 -4.41 -6.69
N CYS A 248 -9.88 -4.21 -7.90
CA CYS A 248 -10.08 -2.88 -8.50
C CYS A 248 -11.19 -2.07 -7.81
N TYR A 249 -12.33 -2.71 -7.51
CA TYR A 249 -13.54 -2.03 -7.06
C TYR A 249 -13.35 -1.36 -5.69
N TYR A 250 -12.69 -2.04 -4.76
CA TYR A 250 -12.40 -1.48 -3.44
C TYR A 250 -11.37 -0.34 -3.47
N ALA A 251 -10.58 -0.20 -4.54
CA ALA A 251 -9.73 0.98 -4.72
C ALA A 251 -10.56 2.25 -4.92
N PHE A 252 -11.77 2.16 -5.51
CA PHE A 252 -12.61 3.34 -5.76
C PHE A 252 -13.23 3.92 -4.48
N GLU A 253 -13.50 3.10 -3.46
CA GLU A 253 -14.01 3.59 -2.16
C GLU A 253 -12.90 4.22 -1.32
N GLU A 254 -11.68 3.68 -1.37
CA GLU A 254 -10.52 4.16 -0.60
C GLU A 254 -10.06 5.58 -1.00
N TYR A 255 -10.39 6.02 -2.22
CA TYR A 255 -10.03 7.36 -2.74
C TYR A 255 -11.15 8.40 -2.65
N GLY A 256 -12.33 8.09 -2.08
CA GLY A 256 -13.40 9.09 -1.93
C GLY A 256 -13.84 9.75 -3.24
N MET A 257 -13.64 9.11 -4.40
CA MET A 257 -14.19 9.55 -5.67
C MET A 257 -15.40 8.70 -6.00
N CYS A 258 -16.59 9.22 -5.65
CA CYS A 258 -17.84 8.81 -6.27
C CYS A 258 -17.74 9.11 -7.79
N LEU A 259 -17.22 8.16 -8.56
CA LEU A 259 -17.24 8.16 -10.03
C LEU A 259 -17.86 6.87 -10.56
N VAL A 260 -18.96 6.44 -9.94
CA VAL A 260 -19.97 5.65 -10.66
C VAL A 260 -20.69 6.59 -11.63
N HIS A 261 -20.00 7.14 -12.63
CA HIS A 261 -20.67 7.83 -13.75
C HIS A 261 -19.89 8.03 -15.05
N ARG A 262 -18.68 7.46 -15.23
CA ARG A 262 -17.88 7.77 -16.44
C ARG A 262 -17.14 6.62 -17.13
N PHE A 263 -17.69 5.41 -17.10
CA PHE A 263 -17.27 4.35 -18.03
C PHE A 263 -18.48 3.64 -18.67
N TYR A 264 -19.33 4.42 -19.33
CA TYR A 264 -20.09 3.95 -20.48
C TYR A 264 -19.93 4.97 -21.61
N SER A 265 -18.89 4.80 -22.42
CA SER A 265 -18.87 5.37 -23.78
C SER A 265 -18.89 4.21 -24.75
N LEU A 266 -20.08 3.63 -24.94
CA LEU A 266 -20.39 2.92 -26.16
C LEU A 266 -20.87 3.96 -27.16
N LYS A 267 -20.23 3.99 -28.33
CA LYS A 267 -20.68 4.77 -29.48
C LYS A 267 -22.11 4.35 -29.84
N SER A 268 -23.06 5.28 -29.75
CA SER A 268 -24.23 5.26 -30.61
C SER A 268 -24.60 6.69 -30.99
N THR A 269 -24.53 6.95 -32.28
CA THR A 269 -25.02 8.15 -32.95
C THR A 269 -26.52 8.34 -32.76
N THR A 270 -26.90 9.62 -32.75
CA THR A 270 -28.18 10.23 -33.19
C THR A 270 -29.41 10.34 -32.26
N THR A 271 -29.79 11.63 -32.13
CA THR A 271 -31.14 12.27 -32.07
C THR A 271 -31.99 12.30 -30.78
N LYS A 272 -32.04 13.54 -30.24
CA LYS A 272 -33.14 14.33 -29.64
C LYS A 272 -34.36 13.63 -29.00
N ALA A 273 -34.61 14.13 -27.78
CA ALA A 273 -35.88 14.52 -27.15
C ALA A 273 -36.63 13.50 -26.27
N GLY A 274 -36.91 13.95 -25.03
CA GLY A 274 -38.14 13.60 -24.31
C GLY A 274 -38.04 12.56 -23.19
N ASN A 275 -37.92 13.06 -21.95
CA ASN A 275 -38.44 12.57 -20.66
C ASN A 275 -38.75 11.08 -20.39
N GLN A 276 -38.33 10.68 -19.18
CA GLN A 276 -38.67 9.50 -18.36
C GLN A 276 -38.15 8.15 -18.86
N CYS A 277 -37.12 7.63 -18.18
CA CYS A 277 -36.70 6.24 -18.30
C CYS A 277 -36.56 5.60 -16.92
N SER A 278 -37.44 4.65 -16.64
CA SER A 278 -37.32 3.62 -15.62
C SER A 278 -36.23 2.63 -16.04
N TYR A 279 -35.24 2.39 -15.17
CA TYR A 279 -34.14 1.47 -15.48
C TYR A 279 -34.52 0.02 -15.19
N ARG A 280 -34.65 -0.81 -16.24
CA ARG A 280 -34.53 -2.27 -16.17
C ARG A 280 -33.06 -2.65 -16.41
N ILE A 281 -32.46 -3.35 -15.45
CA ILE A 281 -31.12 -3.93 -15.56
C ILE A 281 -31.23 -5.20 -16.41
N CYS A 282 -30.52 -5.26 -17.54
CA CYS A 282 -30.37 -6.48 -18.32
C CYS A 282 -28.88 -6.85 -18.35
N MET A 283 -28.55 -8.00 -17.76
CA MET A 283 -27.21 -8.58 -17.77
C MET A 283 -26.98 -9.31 -19.10
N ARG A 284 -25.80 -9.13 -19.69
CA ARG A 284 -25.17 -10.10 -20.60
C ARG A 284 -23.71 -10.23 -20.22
#